data_AF-A0A959BPK2-F1
#
_entry.id   AF-A0A959BPK2-F1
#
_cell.length_a   1.000
_cell.length_b   1.000
_cell.length_c   1.000
_cell.angle_alpha   90.00
_cell.angle_beta   90.00
_cell.angle_gamma   90.00
#
_symmetry.space_group_name_H-M   'P 1'
#
loop_
_entity.id
_entity.type
_entity.pdbx_description
1 polymer ?
#
loop_
_entity_poly.entity_id
_entity_poly.type
_entity_poly.pdbx_seq_one_letter_code
_entity_poly.pdbx_strand_id
1 'polypeptide(L)' 'MISVFVNKETDEATMKLYHILDGLNLPDNVNITINNLKDAESGVLREDGKVVDVSLANCYTLEDVVRELVGLVARQEKT' A
#
# COMPACT_ATOMS: atom_id res chain seq x y z
N MET A 1 6.21 -9.09 -5.11
CA MET A 1 7.45 -8.29 -5.09
C MET A 1 7.18 -6.92 -4.50
N ILE A 2 7.59 -6.69 -3.25
CA ILE A 2 7.45 -5.38 -2.61
C ILE A 2 8.61 -4.49 -3.07
N SER A 3 8.33 -3.46 -3.87
CA SER A 3 9.34 -2.53 -4.38
C SER A 3 9.33 -1.23 -3.60
N VAL A 4 10.50 -0.81 -3.13
CA VAL A 4 10.64 0.23 -2.14
C VAL A 4 11.42 1.43 -2.69
N PHE A 5 10.83 2.62 -2.61
CA PHE A 5 11.52 3.91 -2.70
C PHE A 5 11.31 4.67 -1.38
N VAL A 6 12.15 4.43 -0.36
CA VAL A 6 12.19 5.27 0.87
C VAL A 6 13.49 6.06 0.90
N ASN A 7 13.43 7.34 1.25
CA ASN A 7 14.57 7.99 1.85
C ASN A 7 14.46 7.86 3.38
N LYS A 8 15.39 7.04 3.90
CA LYS A 8 15.68 6.77 5.30
C LYS A 8 16.11 8.08 5.95
N GLU A 9 15.64 8.44 7.14
CA GLU A 9 16.57 8.24 8.26
C GLU A 9 16.00 7.38 9.41
N THR A 10 14.69 7.30 9.69
CA THR A 10 14.24 6.65 10.95
C THR A 10 12.79 6.12 10.99
N ASP A 11 12.11 5.84 9.87
CA ASP A 11 10.68 5.46 9.96
C ASP A 11 10.46 3.97 10.28
N GLU A 12 10.69 3.63 11.55
CA GLU A 12 10.43 2.33 12.16
C GLU A 12 8.98 1.87 11.96
N ALA A 13 8.03 2.80 11.92
CA ALA A 13 6.62 2.48 11.79
C ALA A 13 6.31 1.92 10.40
N THR A 14 6.84 2.56 9.34
CA THR A 14 6.73 2.06 7.97
C THR A 14 7.38 0.67 7.80
N MET A 15 8.57 0.45 8.40
CA MET A 15 9.22 -0.87 8.34
C MET A 15 8.45 -1.96 9.10
N LYS A 16 7.87 -1.63 10.27
CA LYS A 16 6.99 -2.55 11.00
C LYS A 16 5.77 -2.94 10.18
N LEU A 17 5.18 -1.99 9.45
CA LEU A 17 4.06 -2.26 8.56
C LEU A 17 4.45 -3.20 7.44
N TYR A 18 5.61 -3.01 6.81
CA TYR A 18 6.11 -3.94 5.80
C TYR A 18 6.23 -5.37 6.34
N HIS A 19 6.80 -5.55 7.54
CA HIS A 19 6.89 -6.88 8.15
C HIS A 19 5.54 -7.51 8.44
N ILE A 20 4.55 -6.71 8.85
CA ILE A 20 3.18 -7.19 9.06
C ILE A 20 2.57 -7.62 7.73
N LEU A 21 2.69 -6.78 6.69
CA LEU A 21 2.13 -7.05 5.36
C LEU A 21 2.76 -8.26 4.68
N ASP A 22 4.07 -8.44 4.82
CA ASP A 22 4.80 -9.61 4.30
C ASP A 22 4.28 -10.92 4.94
N GLY A 23 3.88 -10.86 6.22
CA GLY A 23 3.27 -11.99 6.93
C GLY A 23 1.83 -12.34 6.51
N LEU A 24 1.17 -11.53 5.67
CA LEU A 24 -0.23 -11.75 5.27
C LEU A 24 -0.40 -12.77 4.12
N ASN A 25 0.69 -13.36 3.60
CA ASN A 25 0.65 -14.30 2.47
C ASN A 25 -0.20 -13.77 1.31
N LEU A 26 0.09 -12.55 0.86
CA LEU A 26 -0.58 -11.95 -0.29
C LEU A 26 -0.38 -12.82 -1.55
N PRO A 27 -1.33 -12.82 -2.49
CA PRO A 27 -1.16 -13.53 -3.76
C PRO A 27 0.13 -13.08 -4.47
N ASP A 28 0.88 -14.04 -5.03
CA ASP A 28 2.20 -13.79 -5.65
C ASP A 28 2.20 -12.70 -6.73
N ASN A 29 1.04 -12.43 -7.33
CA ASN A 29 0.82 -11.47 -8.40
C ASN A 29 0.35 -10.08 -7.91
N VAL A 30 0.25 -9.86 -6.59
CA VAL A 30 -0.17 -8.58 -6.01
C VAL A 30 0.99 -7.97 -5.26
N ASN A 31 1.39 -6.78 -5.68
CA ASN A 31 2.37 -5.96 -4.99
C ASN A 31 1.65 -4.94 -4.10
N ILE A 32 2.16 -4.71 -2.89
CA ILE A 32 1.76 -3.60 -2.04
C ILE A 32 2.99 -2.76 -1.75
N THR A 33 2.88 -1.47 -2.01
CA THR A 33 3.93 -0.49 -1.79
C THR A 33 3.42 0.58 -0.82
N ILE A 34 4.23 0.92 0.19
CA ILE A 34 3.95 2.05 1.09
C ILE A 34 4.89 3.20 0.71
N ASN A 35 4.31 4.34 0.33
CA ASN A 35 5.02 5.54 -0.08
C ASN A 35 4.59 6.77 0.74
N ASN A 36 5.43 7.17 1.69
CA ASN A 36 5.17 8.30 2.57
C ASN A 36 5.89 9.59 2.13
N LEU A 37 6.13 9.75 0.83
CA LEU A 37 6.65 10.99 0.28
C LEU A 37 5.60 12.10 0.32
N LYS A 38 6.07 13.34 0.41
CA LYS A 38 5.21 14.52 0.31
C LYS A 38 4.43 14.47 -1.01
N ASP A 39 3.12 14.72 -0.92
CA ASP A 39 2.19 14.71 -2.06
C ASP A 39 1.98 13.33 -2.70
N ALA A 40 2.38 12.23 -2.04
CA ALA A 40 2.04 10.88 -2.49
C ALA A 40 0.53 10.60 -2.36
N GLU A 41 -0.01 9.89 -3.34
CA GLU A 41 -1.42 9.47 -3.37
C GLU A 41 -1.53 7.94 -3.38
N SER A 42 -2.55 7.43 -2.69
CA SER A 42 -2.91 6.01 -2.71
C SER A 42 -3.60 5.65 -4.03
N GLY A 43 -3.36 4.46 -4.56
CA GLY A 43 -3.92 4.01 -5.82
C GLY A 43 -3.90 2.49 -6.00
N VAL A 44 -4.69 2.00 -6.94
CA VAL A 44 -4.74 0.58 -7.33
C VAL A 44 -4.52 0.48 -8.83
N LEU A 45 -3.57 -0.34 -9.24
CA LEU A 45 -3.36 -0.68 -10.64
C LEU A 45 -4.05 -2.01 -10.95
N ARG A 46 -4.77 -2.04 -12.08
CA ARG A 46 -5.41 -3.24 -12.61
C ARG A 46 -4.93 -3.53 -14.02
N GLU A 47 -4.66 -4.80 -14.28
CA GLU A 47 -4.36 -5.36 -15.61
C GLU A 47 -5.33 -6.52 -15.88
N ASP A 48 -5.97 -6.52 -17.06
CA ASP A 48 -6.98 -7.52 -17.43
C ASP A 48 -8.08 -7.72 -16.37
N GLY A 49 -8.49 -6.63 -15.71
CA GLY A 49 -9.50 -6.63 -14.65
C GLY A 49 -9.00 -7.11 -13.27
N LYS A 50 -7.77 -7.63 -13.18
CA LYS A 50 -7.16 -8.11 -11.93
C LYS A 50 -6.31 -7.04 -11.29
N VAL A 51 -6.30 -6.98 -9.96
CA VAL A 51 -5.37 -6.12 -9.21
C VAL A 51 -3.97 -6.71 -9.33
N VAL A 52 -3.00 -5.87 -9.69
CA VAL A 52 -1.59 -6.26 -9.81
C VAL A 52 -0.69 -5.44 -8.89
N ASP A 53 -1.11 -4.22 -8.52
CA ASP A 53 -0.36 -3.36 -7.59
C ASP A 53 -1.30 -2.46 -6.77
N VAL A 54 -0.90 -2.21 -5.53
CA VAL A 54 -1.55 -1.28 -4.60
C VAL A 54 -0.49 -0.36 -4.02
N SER A 55 -0.62 0.94 -4.30
CA SER A 55 0.19 2.00 -3.68
C SER A 55 -0.59 2.60 -2.53
N LEU A 56 0.00 2.59 -1.34
CA LEU A 56 -0.55 3.19 -0.12
C LEU A 56 0.30 4.40 0.27
N ALA A 57 -0.32 5.57 0.32
CA ALA A 57 0.36 6.79 0.70
C ALA A 57 0.03 7.23 2.13
N ASN A 58 0.98 7.90 2.77
CA ASN A 58 0.82 8.51 4.09
C ASN A 58 0.33 7.52 5.19
N CYS A 59 0.79 6.26 5.13
CA CYS A 59 0.43 5.21 6.07
C CYS A 59 1.56 4.98 7.08
N TYR A 60 1.30 5.26 8.37
CA TYR A 60 2.26 5.08 9.46
C TYR A 60 1.79 4.04 10.49
N THR A 61 0.52 3.66 10.44
CA THR A 61 -0.07 2.61 11.29
C THR A 61 -0.87 1.60 10.47
N LEU A 62 -1.22 0.47 11.10
CA LEU A 62 -2.08 -0.53 10.45
C LEU A 62 -3.48 0.03 10.20
N GLU A 63 -3.95 0.91 11.10
CA GLU A 63 -5.23 1.60 10.92
C GLU A 63 -5.22 2.51 9.68
N ASP A 64 -4.11 3.22 9.42
CA ASP A 64 -3.98 4.02 8.20
C ASP A 64 -4.06 3.14 6.95
N VAL A 65 -3.35 2.00 6.95
CA VAL A 65 -3.39 1.02 5.86
C VAL A 65 -4.81 0.52 5.61
N VAL A 66 -5.51 0.10 6.67
CA VAL A 66 -6.90 -0.39 6.56
C VAL A 66 -7.82 0.72 6.05
N ARG A 67 -7.71 1.93 6.59
CA ARG A 67 -8.52 3.08 6.17
C ARG A 67 -8.31 3.39 4.70
N GLU A 68 -7.07 3.40 4.23
CA GLU A 68 -6.75 3.67 2.83
C GLU A 68 -7.25 2.55 1.90
N LEU A 69 -7.05 1.29 2.26
CA LEU A 69 -7.57 0.16 1.48
C LEU A 69 -9.09 0.21 1.36
N VAL A 70 -9.82 0.49 2.46
CA VAL A 70 -11.28 0.67 2.43
C VAL A 70 -11.67 1.85 1.56
N GLY A 71 -10.95 2.97 1.67
CA GLY A 71 -11.16 4.16 0.84
C GLY A 71 -10.99 3.87 -0.65
N LEU A 72 -9.96 3.10 -1.03
CA LEU A 72 -9.70 2.71 -2.41
C LEU A 72 -10.82 1.81 -2.95
N VAL A 73 -11.30 0.83 -2.18
CA VAL A 73 -12.42 -0.03 -2.58
C VAL A 73 -13.70 0.79 -2.76
N ALA A 74 -14.04 1.66 -1.80
CA ALA A 74 -15.25 2.47 -1.85
C ALA A 74 -15.26 3.51 -2.98
N ARG A 75 -14.08 4.02 -3.38
CA ARG A 75 -13.95 4.93 -4.54
C ARG A 75 -14.17 4.20 -5.87
N GLN A 76 -13.84 2.91 -5.94
CA GLN A 76 -14.02 2.12 -7.16
C GLN A 76 -15.48 1.79 -7.45
N GLU A 77 -16.35 1.66 -6.44
CA GLU A 77 -17.79 1.41 -6.63
C GLU A 77 -18.56 2.61 -7.21
N LYS A 78 -17.91 3.77 -7.34
CA LYS A 78 -18.53 5.01 -7.87
C LYS A 78 -18.15 5.33 -9.32
N THR A 79 -17.36 4.48 -9.96
CA THR A 79 -16.90 4.61 -11.36
C THR A 79 -17.40 3.45 -12.19
#